data_AF-A0A259E595-F1
#
_entry.id   AF-A0A259E595-F1
#
_cell.length_a   1.000
_cell.length_b   1.000
_cell.length_c   1.000
_cell.angle_alpha   90.00
_cell.angle_beta   90.00
_cell.angle_gamma   90.00
#
_symmetry.space_group_name_H-M   'P 1'
#
loop_
_entity.id
_entity.type
_entity.pdbx_description
1 polymer ?
#
loop_
_entity_poly.entity_id
_entity_poly.type
_entity_poly.pdbx_seq_one_letter_code
_entity_poly.pdbx_strand_id
1 'polypeptide(L)'
;MTREEFISNAVAWHGSVIGWQSTLSRALDVDQRTIRRAVKDGPTDNVAAALLGLLGDGVPVRVPAEWICGDGSDGGEYLVHTMSPRFLCLVLTEDAWQAFEHQSEGDYQVGDSVLCAFQWIDRRPDNIAMWMERAADALEGFA
;
A
#
# COMPACT_ATOMS: atom_id res chain seq x y z
N MET A 1 -3.98 6.57 20.20
CA MET A 1 -3.54 5.79 19.02
C MET A 1 -3.54 4.33 19.39
N THR A 2 -4.28 3.48 18.68
CA THR A 2 -4.31 2.03 18.90
C THR A 2 -3.05 1.36 18.35
N ARG A 3 -2.86 0.08 18.67
CA ARG A 3 -1.79 -0.76 18.10
C ARG A 3 -1.86 -0.79 16.57
N GLU A 4 -3.06 -0.99 16.02
CA GLU A 4 -3.29 -1.08 14.57
C GLU A 4 -3.03 0.26 13.90
N GLU A 5 -3.48 1.37 14.50
CA GLU A 5 -3.21 2.72 14.00
C GLU A 5 -1.70 3.03 14.00
N PHE A 6 -0.99 2.62 15.04
CA PHE A 6 0.46 2.79 15.13
C PHE A 6 1.19 2.06 14.01
N ILE A 7 0.84 0.80 13.76
CA ILE A 7 1.45 -0.01 12.70
C ILE A 7 1.13 0.59 11.34
N SER A 8 -0.14 0.94 11.09
CA SER A 8 -0.58 1.52 9.82
C SER A 8 0.15 2.82 9.51
N ASN A 9 0.21 3.74 10.46
CA ASN A 9 0.87 5.03 10.29
C ASN A 9 2.38 4.89 10.12
N ALA A 10 3.01 3.96 10.84
CA ALA A 10 4.44 3.71 10.71
C ALA A 10 4.85 3.09 9.37
N VAL A 11 4.03 2.16 8.86
CA VAL A 11 4.23 1.56 7.53
C VAL A 11 3.98 2.59 6.44
N ALA A 12 2.91 3.38 6.56
CA ALA A 12 2.59 4.46 5.62
C ALA A 12 3.70 5.52 5.57
N TRP A 13 4.20 5.96 6.72
CA TRP A 13 5.33 6.89 6.81
C TRP A 13 6.59 6.34 6.14
N HIS A 14 6.85 5.03 6.28
CA HIS A 14 8.05 4.41 5.70
C HIS A 14 7.90 4.09 4.20
N GLY A 15 6.68 3.93 3.69
CA GLY A 15 6.41 3.47 2.32
C GLY A 15 6.77 1.99 2.08
N SER A 16 7.00 1.19 3.13
CA SER A 16 7.37 -0.22 3.02
C SER A 16 6.99 -1.02 4.27
N VAL A 17 6.56 -2.27 4.08
CA VAL A 17 6.24 -3.22 5.15
C VAL A 17 7.48 -4.00 5.64
N ILE A 18 8.61 -3.90 4.92
CA ILE A 18 9.87 -4.58 5.29
C ILE A 18 10.84 -3.54 5.87
N GLY A 19 11.39 -3.81 7.05
CA GLY A 19 12.41 -2.95 7.66
C GLY A 19 11.86 -1.69 8.36
N TRP A 20 10.56 -1.40 8.25
CA TRP A 20 9.95 -0.20 8.83
C TRP A 20 10.19 -0.07 10.33
N GLN A 21 10.22 -1.15 11.10
CA GLN A 21 10.47 -1.07 12.54
C GLN A 21 11.87 -0.54 12.85
N SER A 22 12.87 -0.92 12.05
CA SER A 22 14.25 -0.45 12.19
C SER A 22 14.37 1.00 11.77
N THR A 23 13.74 1.37 10.64
CA THR A 23 13.78 2.74 10.13
C THR A 23 13.03 3.69 11.07
N LEU A 24 11.86 3.28 11.56
CA LEU A 24 11.08 4.02 12.54
C LEU A 24 11.85 4.18 13.86
N SER A 25 12.53 3.13 14.34
CA SER A 25 13.34 3.24 15.56
C SER A 25 14.42 4.32 15.45
N ARG A 26 15.05 4.45 14.27
CA ARG A 26 16.03 5.51 13.99
C ARG A 26 15.38 6.88 13.88
N ALA A 27 14.24 6.98 13.21
CA ALA A 27 13.53 8.24 12.99
C ALA A 27 12.96 8.82 14.29
N LEU A 28 12.53 7.96 15.20
CA LEU A 28 12.03 8.33 16.53
C LEU A 28 13.13 8.42 17.59
N ASP A 29 14.37 8.09 17.25
CA ASP A 29 15.51 7.98 18.18
C ASP A 29 15.20 7.11 19.42
N VAL A 30 14.70 5.90 19.18
CA VAL A 30 14.37 4.92 20.22
C VAL A 30 14.95 3.54 19.91
N ASP A 31 15.11 2.72 20.95
CA ASP A 31 15.50 1.32 20.78
C ASP A 31 14.49 0.52 19.94
N GLN A 32 14.99 -0.39 19.09
CA GLN A 32 14.13 -1.34 18.36
C GLN A 32 13.23 -2.17 19.28
N ARG A 33 13.66 -2.45 20.51
CA ARG A 33 12.85 -3.18 21.49
C ARG A 33 11.57 -2.41 21.85
N THR A 34 11.64 -1.08 21.88
CA THR A 34 10.49 -0.20 22.13
C THR A 34 9.48 -0.30 21.00
N ILE A 35 9.95 -0.27 19.75
CA ILE A 35 9.08 -0.46 18.57
C ILE A 35 8.45 -1.85 18.56
N ARG A 36 9.23 -2.92 18.83
CA ARG A 36 8.69 -4.28 18.90
C ARG A 36 7.64 -4.44 20.00
N ARG A 37 7.82 -3.78 21.14
CA ARG A 37 6.83 -3.77 22.23
C ARG A 37 5.58 -3.00 21.82
N ALA A 38 5.72 -1.85 21.16
CA ALA A 38 4.59 -1.09 20.63
C ALA A 38 3.79 -1.88 19.58
N VAL A 39 4.48 -2.66 18.73
CA VAL A 39 3.84 -3.57 17.77
C VAL A 39 3.12 -4.73 18.44
N LYS A 40 3.53 -5.15 19.64
CA LYS A 40 2.90 -6.27 20.35
C LYS A 40 1.73 -5.79 21.23
N ASP A 41 1.98 -4.78 22.04
CA ASP A 41 1.13 -4.36 23.16
C ASP A 41 0.43 -3.01 22.91
N GLY A 42 0.79 -2.29 21.84
CA GLY A 42 0.35 -0.92 21.56
C GLY A 42 1.40 0.13 21.96
N PRO A 43 1.45 1.30 21.28
CA PRO A 43 2.42 2.35 21.61
C PRO A 43 2.09 2.98 22.97
N THR A 44 3.12 3.39 23.69
CA THR A 44 2.97 4.35 24.78
C THR A 44 2.64 5.73 24.22
N ASP A 45 2.02 6.61 25.01
CA ASP A 45 1.64 7.97 24.59
C ASP A 45 2.80 8.76 23.97
N ASN A 46 4.01 8.67 24.54
CA ASN A 46 5.19 9.35 24.01
C ASN A 46 5.59 8.87 22.60
N VAL A 47 5.50 7.56 22.35
CA VAL A 47 5.83 6.95 21.05
C VAL A 47 4.76 7.30 20.01
N ALA A 48 3.49 7.32 20.42
CA ALA A 48 2.40 7.77 19.57
C ALA A 48 2.55 9.25 19.19
N ALA A 49 2.84 10.12 20.16
CA ALA A 49 3.06 11.55 19.92
C ALA A 49 4.26 11.81 19.01
N ALA A 50 5.37 11.09 19.19
CA ALA A 50 6.55 11.23 18.34
C ALA A 50 6.29 10.77 16.89
N LEU A 51 5.53 9.68 16.70
CA LEU A 51 5.10 9.26 15.36
C LEU A 51 4.18 10.31 14.70
N LEU A 52 3.25 10.89 15.46
CA LEU A 52 2.41 11.97 14.93
C LEU A 52 3.24 13.23 14.59
N GLY A 53 4.24 13.56 15.41
CA GLY A 53 5.16 14.66 15.13
C GLY A 53 5.97 14.47 13.84
N LEU A 54 6.34 13.23 13.49
CA LEU A 54 6.98 12.92 12.20
C LEU A 54 6.05 13.13 10.99
N LEU A 55 4.73 13.06 11.19
CA LEU A 55 3.74 13.21 10.12
C LEU A 55 3.34 14.68 9.88
N GLY A 56 3.66 15.60 10.80
CA GLY A 56 3.35 17.03 10.71
C GLY A 56 1.88 17.37 10.96
N ASP A 57 1.51 18.65 10.81
CA ASP A 57 0.16 19.18 11.11
C ASP A 57 -0.90 18.85 10.03
N GLY A 58 -0.50 18.21 8.94
CA GLY A 58 -1.32 17.99 7.75
C GLY A 58 -1.78 16.55 7.56
N VAL A 59 -2.03 15.77 8.61
CA VAL A 59 -2.38 14.34 8.47
C VAL A 59 -3.85 14.18 8.07
N PRO A 60 -4.19 13.72 6.85
CA PRO A 60 -5.47 13.10 6.64
C PRO A 60 -5.44 11.72 7.32
N VAL A 61 -6.51 11.44 8.06
CA VAL A 61 -7.20 10.14 8.20
C VAL A 61 -6.36 8.89 7.89
N ARG A 62 -6.30 7.97 8.87
CA ARG A 62 -5.93 6.54 8.74
C ARG A 62 -5.67 6.12 7.30
N VAL A 63 -4.42 5.93 6.91
CA VAL A 63 -4.09 5.27 5.65
C VAL A 63 -3.95 3.77 5.96
N PRO A 64 -4.91 2.90 5.59
CA PRO A 64 -4.65 1.47 5.56
C PRO A 64 -3.95 1.19 4.23
N ALA A 65 -2.62 1.34 4.17
CA ALA A 65 -1.89 1.24 2.90
C ALA A 65 -1.67 -0.22 2.47
N GLU A 66 -2.77 -0.98 2.30
CA GLU A 66 -2.71 -2.22 1.53
C GLU A 66 -2.53 -1.94 0.03
N TRP A 67 -2.88 -0.73 -0.44
CA TRP A 67 -2.75 -0.29 -1.84
C TRP A 67 -1.79 0.90 -1.99
N ILE A 68 -0.94 0.85 -3.00
CA ILE A 68 -0.08 1.97 -3.43
C ILE A 68 -0.34 2.21 -4.91
N CYS A 69 -0.78 3.41 -5.27
CA CYS A 69 -0.80 3.89 -6.66
C CYS A 69 0.45 4.71 -6.94
N GLY A 70 0.99 4.64 -8.15
CA GLY A 70 2.11 5.48 -8.55
C GLY A 70 2.25 5.64 -10.05
N ASP A 71 3.05 6.63 -10.42
CA ASP A 71 3.34 6.95 -11.81
C ASP A 71 4.67 6.32 -12.23
N GLY A 72 4.64 5.54 -13.30
CA GLY A 72 5.81 5.02 -13.99
C GLY A 72 6.56 6.11 -14.73
N SER A 73 7.87 5.94 -14.92
CA SER A 73 8.72 6.89 -15.66
C SER A 73 8.37 7.00 -17.15
N ASP A 74 7.61 6.04 -17.67
CA ASP A 74 7.05 5.98 -19.02
C ASP A 74 5.66 6.65 -19.12
N GLY A 75 5.13 7.19 -18.01
CA GLY A 75 3.81 7.80 -17.95
C GLY A 75 2.67 6.80 -17.75
N GLY A 76 2.97 5.52 -17.53
CA GLY A 76 1.96 4.51 -17.15
C GLY A 76 1.71 4.52 -15.65
N GLU A 77 0.45 4.42 -15.23
CA GLU A 77 0.10 4.29 -13.82
C GLU A 77 0.26 2.82 -13.37
N TYR A 78 0.55 2.60 -12.09
CA TYR A 78 0.63 1.27 -11.51
C TYR A 78 -0.03 1.20 -10.13
N LEU A 79 -0.50 0.01 -9.79
CA LEU A 79 -1.13 -0.32 -8.52
C LEU A 79 -0.38 -1.49 -7.86
N VAL A 80 -0.06 -1.34 -6.57
CA VAL A 80 0.58 -2.39 -5.76
C VAL A 80 -0.31 -2.75 -4.59
N HIS A 81 -0.60 -4.04 -4.46
CA HIS A 81 -1.17 -4.60 -3.23
C HIS A 81 -0.05 -5.11 -2.32
N THR A 82 0.12 -4.48 -1.16
CA THR A 82 1.25 -4.69 -0.24
C THR A 82 1.00 -5.81 0.79
N MET A 83 -0.24 -6.28 0.90
CA MET A 83 -0.65 -7.35 1.80
C MET A 83 -0.85 -8.67 1.04
N SER A 84 -0.78 -9.82 1.73
CA SER A 84 -0.97 -11.11 1.06
C SER A 84 -2.40 -11.25 0.51
N PRO A 85 -2.60 -11.70 -0.74
CA PRO A 85 -1.57 -12.01 -1.73
C PRO A 85 -1.03 -10.72 -2.36
N ARG A 86 0.30 -10.56 -2.30
CA ARG A 86 0.97 -9.37 -2.81
C ARG A 86 1.09 -9.45 -4.33
N PHE A 87 0.78 -8.35 -4.99
CA PHE A 87 0.92 -8.22 -6.43
C PHE A 87 1.12 -6.76 -6.85
N LEU A 88 1.57 -6.60 -8.09
CA LEU A 88 1.68 -5.33 -8.82
C LEU A 88 0.88 -5.49 -10.12
N CYS A 89 0.21 -4.43 -10.57
CA CYS A 89 -0.33 -4.34 -11.92
C CYS A 89 -0.17 -2.93 -12.47
N LEU A 90 -0.30 -2.81 -13.80
CA LEU A 90 -0.43 -1.53 -14.48
C LEU A 90 -1.89 -1.10 -14.47
N VAL A 91 -2.11 0.21 -14.44
CA VAL A 91 -3.41 0.86 -14.62
C VAL A 91 -3.32 1.65 -15.91
N LEU A 92 -4.10 1.26 -16.91
CA LEU A 92 -4.11 1.90 -18.23
C LEU A 92 -5.52 2.39 -18.56
N THR A 93 -5.63 3.44 -19.38
CA THR A 93 -6.92 3.72 -20.04
C THR A 93 -7.23 2.64 -21.07
N GLU A 94 -8.49 2.49 -21.47
CA GLU A 94 -8.88 1.56 -22.54
C GLU A 94 -8.02 1.75 -23.81
N ASP A 95 -7.84 3.00 -24.25
CA ASP A 95 -7.04 3.32 -25.44
C ASP A 95 -5.56 2.92 -25.29
N ALA A 96 -4.98 3.14 -24.11
CA ALA A 96 -3.61 2.75 -23.82
C ALA A 96 -3.45 1.22 -23.71
N TRP A 97 -4.45 0.54 -23.14
CA TRP A 97 -4.48 -0.92 -23.05
C TRP A 97 -4.62 -1.58 -24.43
N GLN A 98 -5.45 -1.05 -25.32
CA GLN A 98 -5.57 -1.54 -26.70
C GLN A 98 -4.26 -1.44 -27.49
N ALA A 99 -3.41 -0.45 -27.16
CA ALA A 99 -2.09 -0.29 -27.74
C ALA A 99 -0.98 -1.09 -27.01
N PHE A 100 -1.29 -1.73 -25.89
CA PHE A 100 -0.32 -2.45 -25.07
C PHE A 100 -0.02 -3.84 -25.64
N GLU A 101 1.25 -4.13 -25.97
CA GLU A 101 1.65 -5.38 -26.65
C GLU A 101 1.58 -6.65 -25.76
N HIS A 102 1.40 -6.49 -24.45
CA HIS A 102 1.46 -7.58 -23.48
C HIS A 102 0.12 -7.87 -22.79
N GLN A 103 -1.00 -7.67 -23.50
CA GLN A 103 -2.33 -8.08 -23.03
C GLN A 103 -2.34 -9.57 -22.68
N SER A 104 -2.99 -9.92 -21.56
CA SER A 104 -2.93 -11.28 -21.01
C SER A 104 -4.28 -11.78 -20.51
N GLU A 105 -4.44 -13.11 -20.44
CA GLU A 105 -5.60 -13.71 -19.76
C GLU A 105 -5.56 -13.38 -18.26
N GLY A 106 -6.36 -12.40 -17.85
CA GLY A 106 -6.41 -11.91 -16.47
C GLY A 106 -6.46 -10.39 -16.32
N ASP A 107 -6.46 -9.63 -17.42
CA ASP A 107 -6.71 -8.19 -17.39
C ASP A 107 -8.15 -7.90 -16.94
N TYR A 108 -8.36 -6.80 -16.22
CA TYR A 108 -9.63 -6.52 -15.54
C TYR A 108 -10.07 -5.06 -15.72
N GLN A 109 -11.29 -4.87 -16.21
CA GLN A 109 -11.88 -3.54 -16.39
C GLN A 109 -12.37 -2.98 -15.05
N VAL A 110 -11.99 -1.73 -14.78
CA VAL A 110 -12.43 -0.94 -13.63
C VAL A 110 -12.82 0.46 -14.12
N GLY A 111 -14.13 0.71 -14.27
CA GLY A 111 -14.62 1.97 -14.83
C GLY A 111 -14.02 2.24 -16.21
N ASP A 112 -13.34 3.37 -16.35
CA ASP A 112 -12.64 3.79 -17.59
C ASP A 112 -11.18 3.31 -17.68
N SER A 113 -10.73 2.52 -16.68
CA SER A 113 -9.36 1.98 -16.60
C SER A 113 -9.33 0.46 -16.71
N VAL A 114 -8.17 -0.06 -17.12
CA VAL A 114 -7.86 -1.49 -17.21
C VAL A 114 -6.68 -1.79 -16.29
N LEU A 115 -6.90 -2.70 -15.35
CA LEU A 115 -5.83 -3.32 -14.57
C LEU A 115 -5.22 -4.47 -15.39
N CYS A 116 -3.94 -4.39 -15.71
CA CYS A 116 -3.28 -5.39 -16.57
C CYS A 116 -1.85 -5.70 -16.10
N ALA A 117 -1.22 -6.68 -16.76
CA ALA A 117 0.17 -7.07 -16.50
C ALA A 117 0.44 -7.45 -15.02
N PHE A 118 -0.45 -8.25 -14.43
CA PHE A 118 -0.35 -8.66 -13.04
C PHE A 118 0.93 -9.46 -12.76
N GLN A 119 1.76 -8.94 -11.86
CA GLN A 119 2.90 -9.63 -11.30
C GLN A 119 2.60 -10.06 -9.86
N TRP A 120 2.32 -11.34 -9.67
CA TRP A 120 2.10 -11.93 -8.34
C TRP A 120 3.43 -12.18 -7.63
N ILE A 121 3.58 -11.62 -6.43
CA ILE A 121 4.73 -11.85 -5.55
C ILE A 121 4.48 -13.08 -4.67
N ASP A 122 3.25 -13.21 -4.18
CA ASP A 122 2.79 -14.40 -3.46
C ASP A 122 2.09 -15.39 -4.39
N ARG A 123 1.70 -16.55 -3.85
CA ARG A 123 0.89 -17.52 -4.61
C ARG A 123 -0.39 -16.83 -5.08
N ARG A 124 -0.62 -16.85 -6.39
CA ARG A 124 -1.85 -16.38 -7.04
C ARG A 124 -3.07 -17.04 -6.35
N PRO A 125 -4.03 -16.26 -5.84
CA PRO A 125 -5.22 -16.80 -5.19
C PRO A 125 -6.12 -17.48 -6.22
N ASP A 126 -6.89 -18.48 -5.78
CA ASP A 126 -7.83 -19.20 -6.65
C ASP A 126 -9.03 -18.32 -7.03
N ASN A 127 -9.45 -17.41 -6.14
CA ASN A 127 -10.53 -16.45 -6.38
C ASN A 127 -9.98 -15.06 -6.68
N ILE A 128 -9.60 -14.83 -7.94
CA ILE A 128 -9.00 -13.57 -8.40
C ILE A 128 -10.04 -12.46 -8.48
N ALA A 129 -11.27 -12.78 -8.89
CA ALA A 129 -12.35 -11.82 -9.08
C ALA A 129 -12.58 -10.95 -7.83
N MET A 130 -12.63 -11.59 -6.64
CA MET A 130 -12.74 -10.88 -5.36
C MET A 130 -11.60 -9.88 -5.12
N TRP A 131 -10.37 -10.20 -5.53
CA TRP A 131 -9.23 -9.28 -5.36
C TRP A 131 -9.26 -8.13 -6.37
N MET A 132 -9.82 -8.36 -7.55
CA MET A 132 -10.00 -7.32 -8.56
C MET A 132 -11.11 -6.34 -8.19
N GLU A 133 -12.19 -6.82 -7.58
CA GLU A 133 -13.23 -5.96 -6.99
C GLU A 133 -12.64 -5.06 -5.90
N ARG A 134 -11.79 -5.60 -5.02
CA ARG A 134 -11.12 -4.79 -3.99
C ARG A 134 -10.12 -3.78 -4.56
N ALA A 135 -9.43 -4.13 -5.65
CA ALA A 135 -8.55 -3.21 -6.35
C ALA A 135 -9.35 -2.08 -7.04
N ALA A 136 -10.53 -2.40 -7.58
CA ALA A 136 -11.45 -1.45 -8.16
C ALA A 136 -11.96 -0.43 -7.12
N ASP A 137 -12.46 -0.93 -5.97
CA ASP A 137 -12.89 -0.09 -4.85
C ASP A 137 -11.77 0.84 -4.38
N ALA A 138 -10.52 0.36 -4.39
CA ALA A 138 -9.37 1.16 -4.01
C ALA A 138 -9.15 2.32 -5.02
N LEU A 139 -9.17 2.04 -6.33
CA LEU A 139 -8.99 3.05 -7.37
C LEU A 139 -10.09 4.13 -7.36
N GLU A 140 -11.35 3.74 -7.18
CA GLU A 140 -12.46 4.69 -7.06
C GLU A 140 -12.31 5.63 -5.85
N GLY A 141 -11.67 5.16 -4.78
CA GLY A 141 -11.37 5.98 -3.60
C GLY A 141 -10.21 6.97 -3.77
N PHE A 142 -9.40 6.83 -4.82
CA PHE A 142 -8.26 7.71 -5.13
C PHE A 142 -8.57 8.80 -6.17
N ALA A 143 -9.57 8.58 -7.03
CA ALA A 143 -10.01 9.52 -8.08
C ALA A 143 -10.90 10.65 -7.52
#